data_AF-A0A4P6XRE9-F1
#
_entry.id   AF-A0A4P6XRE9-F1
#
_cell.length_a   1.000
_cell.length_b   1.000
_cell.length_c   1.000
_cell.angle_alpha   90.00
_cell.angle_beta   90.00
_cell.angle_gamma   90.00
#
_symmetry.space_group_name_H-M   'P 1'
#
loop_
_entity.id
_entity.type
_entity.pdbx_description
1 polymer ?
#
loop_
_entity_poly.entity_id
_entity_poly.type
_entity_poly.pdbx_seq_one_letter_code
_entity_poly.pdbx_strand_id
1 'polypeptide(L)'
;MSCAGQCHCKGQKENQSEILSMKDEVWGSDDENISTYADLQRAHINQGYLDGITKAQELGLQEGFDQVFPSGAALGIRVGRILAKLHGSVLFSEAQKALNITQVLDKKYFDDQLELKDSQHPLLEKWEKVAADAQV
;
A
#
# COMPACT_ATOMS: atom_id res chain seq x y z
N MET A 1 5.49 26.87 -9.47
CA MET A 1 5.75 25.82 -10.48
C MET A 1 4.81 26.05 -11.65
N SER A 2 5.28 26.70 -12.72
CA SER A 2 4.46 27.00 -13.91
C SER A 2 4.64 25.89 -14.94
N CYS A 3 3.56 25.17 -15.26
CA CYS A 3 3.56 24.19 -16.34
C CYS A 3 3.43 24.93 -17.68
N ALA A 4 4.48 24.93 -18.48
CA ALA A 4 4.48 25.43 -19.85
C ALA A 4 4.20 24.25 -20.79
N GLY A 5 2.93 24.01 -21.11
CA GLY A 5 2.52 23.01 -22.09
C GLY A 5 2.28 23.65 -23.46
N GLN A 6 3.22 23.52 -24.38
CA GLN A 6 3.05 23.90 -25.79
C GLN A 6 2.26 22.79 -26.50
N CYS A 7 0.95 23.01 -26.70
CA CYS A 7 0.14 22.14 -27.58
C CYS A 7 0.13 22.69 -29.00
N HIS A 8 0.55 21.83 -29.94
CA HIS A 8 0.68 22.06 -31.37
C HIS A 8 -0.56 21.52 -32.08
N CYS A 9 -1.42 22.39 -32.63
CA CYS A 9 -2.50 21.99 -33.52
C CYS A 9 -2.39 22.77 -34.84
N LYS A 10 -1.99 22.09 -35.91
CA LYS A 10 -2.01 22.62 -37.27
C LYS A 10 -3.41 22.47 -37.87
N GLY A 11 -3.94 23.61 -38.33
CA GLY A 11 -4.56 23.78 -39.64
C GLY A 11 -5.99 23.26 -39.85
N GLN A 12 -6.93 24.19 -40.07
CA GLN A 12 -7.48 24.48 -41.40
C GLN A 12 -8.11 25.88 -41.38
N LYS A 13 -7.77 26.71 -42.38
CA LYS A 13 -8.43 27.99 -42.65
C LYS A 13 -9.40 27.75 -43.79
N GLU A 14 -10.67 28.06 -43.58
CA GLU A 14 -11.58 28.46 -44.66
C GLU A 14 -12.28 29.75 -44.24
N ASN A 15 -12.14 30.77 -45.08
CA ASN A 15 -12.80 32.06 -44.95
C ASN A 15 -14.23 31.93 -45.48
N GLN A 16 -15.21 32.47 -44.76
CA GLN A 16 -16.34 33.16 -45.39
C GLN A 16 -16.96 34.18 -44.43
N SER A 17 -17.27 35.30 -45.04
CA SER A 17 -17.66 36.60 -44.51
C SER A 17 -19.08 36.64 -43.93
N GLU A 18 -19.27 37.59 -43.00
CA GLU A 18 -20.54 38.23 -42.66
C GLU A 18 -21.66 37.34 -42.08
N ILE A 19 -21.60 37.11 -40.77
CA ILE A 19 -22.77 37.21 -39.87
C ILE A 19 -22.35 38.15 -38.73
N LEU A 20 -22.42 39.45 -39.01
CA LEU A 20 -22.49 40.47 -37.98
C LEU A 20 -23.94 40.51 -37.48
N SER A 21 -24.09 40.43 -36.16
CA SER A 21 -25.33 40.50 -35.39
C SER A 21 -25.90 39.13 -34.97
N MET A 22 -25.93 38.98 -33.65
CA MET A 22 -26.68 38.03 -32.84
C MET A 22 -25.88 36.84 -32.26
N LYS A 23 -25.66 36.95 -30.94
CA LYS A 23 -25.39 35.89 -29.94
C LYS A 23 -23.93 35.65 -29.53
N ASP A 24 -23.18 36.72 -29.28
CA ASP A 24 -22.01 36.71 -28.38
C ASP A 24 -22.40 37.18 -26.95
N GLU A 25 -23.53 36.70 -26.45
CA GLU A 25 -23.99 36.85 -25.05
C GLU A 25 -24.48 35.49 -24.53
N VAL A 26 -23.71 34.43 -24.78
CA VAL A 26 -24.00 33.08 -24.24
C VAL A 26 -23.20 32.79 -22.96
N TRP A 27 -22.47 33.79 -22.46
CA TRP A 27 -21.94 33.81 -21.10
C TRP A 27 -22.45 35.08 -20.44
N GLY A 28 -23.71 35.02 -20.02
CA GLY A 28 -24.33 36.07 -19.23
C GLY A 28 -23.43 36.42 -18.05
N SER A 29 -23.24 37.73 -17.88
CA SER A 29 -22.65 38.39 -16.71
C SER A 29 -23.40 38.01 -15.43
N ASP A 30 -23.20 36.78 -14.95
CA ASP A 30 -23.70 36.27 -13.67
C ASP A 30 -22.54 36.09 -12.65
N ASP A 31 -21.41 36.76 -12.91
CA ASP A 31 -20.25 36.83 -12.00
C ASP A 31 -20.54 37.59 -10.69
N GLU A 32 -21.69 38.26 -10.56
CA GLU A 32 -22.09 38.96 -9.33
C GLU A 32 -22.68 38.02 -8.27
N ASN A 33 -22.81 36.71 -8.55
CA ASN A 33 -23.26 35.72 -7.59
C ASN A 33 -22.62 34.33 -7.79
N ILE A 34 -21.33 34.28 -8.14
CA ILE A 34 -20.54 33.06 -7.90
C ILE A 34 -20.53 32.88 -6.39
N SER A 35 -21.44 32.04 -5.92
CA SER A 35 -21.60 31.71 -4.51
C SER A 35 -20.29 31.09 -4.02
N THR A 36 -19.44 31.89 -3.39
CA THR A 36 -18.23 31.44 -2.68
C THR A 36 -18.56 30.30 -1.71
N TYR A 37 -19.80 30.29 -1.22
CA TYR A 37 -20.39 29.21 -0.45
C TYR A 37 -20.55 27.91 -1.24
N ALA A 38 -20.96 27.94 -2.52
CA ALA A 38 -21.03 26.75 -3.37
C ALA A 38 -19.65 26.15 -3.65
N ASP A 39 -18.62 26.98 -3.84
CA ASP A 39 -17.25 26.50 -4.05
C ASP A 39 -16.64 25.94 -2.76
N LEU A 40 -16.91 26.58 -1.62
CA LEU A 40 -16.53 26.07 -0.30
C LEU A 40 -17.25 24.75 0.02
N GLN A 41 -18.53 24.62 -0.34
CA GLN A 41 -19.29 23.38 -0.20
C GLN A 41 -18.71 22.25 -1.06
N ARG A 42 -18.36 22.54 -2.33
CA ARG A 42 -17.67 21.58 -3.21
C ARG A 42 -16.32 21.16 -2.64
N ALA A 43 -15.54 22.10 -2.12
CA ALA A 43 -14.25 21.83 -1.50
C ALA A 43 -14.40 20.88 -0.30
N HIS A 44 -15.37 21.14 0.60
CA HIS A 44 -15.62 20.27 1.75
C HIS A 44 -16.14 18.89 1.37
N ILE A 45 -17.02 18.78 0.38
CA ILE A 45 -17.52 17.47 -0.10
C ILE A 45 -16.37 16.66 -0.69
N ASN A 46 -15.56 17.27 -1.57
CA ASN A 46 -14.42 16.60 -2.19
C ASN A 46 -13.39 16.18 -1.14
N GLN A 47 -13.09 17.05 -0.18
CA GLN A 47 -12.19 16.74 0.92
C GLN A 47 -12.73 15.61 1.80
N GLY A 48 -14.01 15.64 2.16
CA GLY A 48 -14.64 14.60 2.98
C GLY A 48 -14.71 13.24 2.26
N TYR A 49 -14.90 13.22 0.94
CA TYR A 49 -14.85 11.99 0.16
C TYR A 49 -13.44 11.39 0.11
N LEU A 50 -12.43 12.23 -0.13
CA LEU A 50 -11.02 11.80 -0.12
C LEU A 50 -10.60 11.31 1.27
N ASP A 51 -10.98 12.03 2.33
CA ASP A 51 -10.74 11.65 3.73
C ASP A 51 -11.46 10.33 4.06
N GLY A 52 -12.69 10.15 3.61
CA GLY A 52 -13.44 8.90 3.80
C GLY A 52 -12.76 7.69 3.15
N ILE A 53 -12.25 7.83 1.92
CA ILE A 53 -11.53 6.75 1.23
C ILE A 53 -10.22 6.43 1.94
N THR A 54 -9.42 7.46 2.24
CA THR A 54 -8.10 7.28 2.88
C THR A 54 -8.26 6.64 4.26
N LYS A 55 -9.20 7.13 5.07
CA LYS A 55 -9.53 6.56 6.37
C LYS A 55 -10.00 5.10 6.27
N ALA A 56 -10.84 4.77 5.29
CA ALA A 56 -11.29 3.38 5.10
C ALA A 56 -10.12 2.44 4.75
N GLN A 57 -9.18 2.90 3.91
CA GLN A 57 -7.98 2.13 3.57
C GLN A 57 -7.05 1.94 4.78
N GLU A 58 -6.85 2.99 5.57
CA GLU A 58 -6.03 2.94 6.79
C GLU A 58 -6.62 1.99 7.83
N LEU A 59 -7.94 2.04 8.05
CA LEU A 59 -8.62 1.14 8.99
C LEU A 59 -8.47 -0.32 8.58
N GLY A 60 -8.66 -0.65 7.30
CA GLY A 60 -8.48 -2.02 6.81
C GLY A 60 -7.03 -2.51 6.92
N LEU A 61 -6.05 -1.63 6.66
CA LEU A 61 -4.63 -1.95 6.82
C LEU A 61 -4.28 -2.22 8.29
N GLN A 62 -4.76 -1.36 9.20
CA GLN A 62 -4.50 -1.49 10.62
C GLN A 62 -5.15 -2.74 11.21
N GLU A 63 -6.41 -3.02 10.84
CA GLU A 63 -7.11 -4.23 11.28
C GLU A 63 -6.37 -5.50 10.83
N GLY A 64 -5.94 -5.56 9.57
CA GLY A 64 -5.14 -6.68 9.08
C GLY A 64 -3.79 -6.83 9.79
N PHE A 65 -3.15 -5.70 10.11
CA PHE A 65 -1.89 -5.71 10.86
C PHE A 65 -2.10 -6.20 12.30
N ASP A 66 -3.11 -5.71 13.00
CA ASP A 66 -3.38 -6.07 14.39
C ASP A 66 -3.72 -7.58 14.54
N GLN A 67 -4.36 -8.18 13.53
CA GLN A 67 -4.66 -9.61 13.51
C GLN A 67 -3.40 -10.48 13.32
N VAL A 68 -2.52 -10.12 12.38
CA VAL A 68 -1.40 -10.99 11.94
C VAL A 68 -0.07 -10.66 12.62
N PHE A 69 0.12 -9.45 13.12
CA PHE A 69 1.36 -9.05 13.77
C PHE A 69 1.74 -9.91 14.98
N PRO A 70 0.82 -10.29 15.89
CA PRO A 70 1.15 -11.15 17.02
C PRO A 70 1.61 -12.56 16.61
N SER A 71 1.03 -13.13 15.55
CA SER A 71 1.40 -14.46 15.06
C SER A 71 2.79 -14.44 14.41
N GLY A 72 3.07 -13.41 13.61
CA GLY A 72 4.40 -13.17 13.04
C GLY A 72 5.48 -12.95 14.12
N ALA A 73 5.15 -12.18 15.17
CA ALA A 73 6.04 -11.96 16.31
C ALA A 73 6.36 -13.27 17.05
N ALA A 74 5.37 -14.14 17.24
CA ALA A 74 5.58 -15.45 17.86
C ALA A 74 6.56 -16.32 17.04
N LEU A 75 6.46 -16.30 15.71
CA LEU A 75 7.42 -16.99 14.83
C LEU A 75 8.83 -16.38 14.92
N GLY A 76 8.93 -15.05 14.94
CA GLY A 76 10.20 -14.34 15.11
C GLY A 76 10.91 -14.69 16.42
N ILE A 77 10.16 -14.80 17.53
CA ILE A 77 10.70 -15.24 18.82
C ILE A 77 11.26 -16.67 18.73
N ARG A 78 10.58 -17.58 18.03
CA ARG A 78 11.08 -18.96 17.83
C ARG A 78 12.38 -18.97 17.03
N VAL A 79 12.43 -18.25 15.91
CA VAL A 79 13.66 -18.08 15.11
C VAL A 79 14.80 -17.52 15.96
N GLY A 80 14.54 -16.47 16.74
CA GLY A 80 15.52 -15.87 17.63
C GLY A 80 16.07 -16.86 18.66
N ARG A 81 15.23 -17.71 19.25
CA ARG A 81 15.66 -18.78 20.18
C ARG A 81 16.58 -19.79 19.50
N ILE A 82 16.25 -20.22 18.29
CA ILE A 82 17.08 -21.15 17.50
C ILE A 82 18.44 -20.53 17.21
N LEU A 83 18.47 -19.28 16.73
CA LEU A 83 19.70 -18.57 16.43
C LEU A 83 20.56 -18.34 17.69
N ALA A 84 19.93 -18.03 18.82
CA ALA A 84 20.62 -17.88 20.09
C ALA A 84 21.27 -19.19 20.56
N LYS A 85 20.60 -20.34 20.39
CA LYS A 85 21.16 -21.66 20.70
C LYS A 85 22.35 -22.02 19.81
N LEU A 86 22.28 -21.67 18.53
CA LEU A 86 23.33 -21.95 17.55
C LEU A 86 24.45 -20.90 17.57
N HIS A 87 24.33 -19.85 18.37
CA HIS A 87 25.30 -18.77 18.42
C HIS A 87 26.68 -19.30 18.88
N GLY A 88 27.71 -19.09 18.05
CA GLY A 88 29.06 -19.61 18.28
C GLY A 88 29.36 -20.94 17.59
N SER A 89 28.37 -21.59 16.97
CA SER A 89 28.58 -22.77 16.12
C SER A 89 28.90 -22.38 14.67
N VAL A 90 29.54 -23.29 13.93
CA VAL A 90 29.78 -23.12 12.48
C VAL A 90 28.47 -23.04 11.69
N LEU A 91 27.43 -23.72 12.20
CA LEU A 91 26.09 -23.79 11.60
C LEU A 91 25.29 -22.49 11.74
N PHE A 92 25.74 -21.54 12.57
CA PHE A 92 25.06 -20.26 12.77
C PHE A 92 24.87 -19.50 11.44
N SER A 93 25.91 -19.47 10.61
CA SER A 93 25.88 -18.74 9.33
C SER A 93 24.90 -19.36 8.33
N GLU A 94 24.73 -20.68 8.37
CA GLU A 94 23.79 -21.42 7.52
C GLU A 94 22.35 -21.24 8.02
N ALA A 95 22.15 -21.35 9.33
CA ALA A 95 20.87 -21.11 9.98
C ALA A 95 20.37 -19.67 9.74
N GLN A 96 21.26 -18.68 9.78
CA GLN A 96 20.90 -17.28 9.51
C GLN A 96 20.39 -17.08 8.07
N LYS A 97 20.99 -17.76 7.09
CA LYS A 97 20.55 -17.69 5.69
C LYS A 97 19.22 -18.41 5.48
N ALA A 98 19.07 -19.59 6.09
CA ALA A 98 17.88 -20.42 5.96
C ALA A 98 16.66 -19.84 6.71
N LEU A 99 16.88 -19.21 7.86
CA LEU A 99 15.83 -18.60 8.69
C LEU A 99 15.61 -17.11 8.41
N ASN A 100 15.98 -16.64 7.22
CA ASN A 100 15.66 -15.30 6.79
C ASN A 100 14.13 -15.11 6.75
N ILE A 101 13.67 -13.90 7.08
CA ILE A 101 12.26 -13.49 7.11
C ILE A 101 11.55 -13.87 5.81
N THR A 102 12.19 -13.70 4.66
CA THR A 102 11.60 -14.07 3.35
C THR A 102 11.35 -15.57 3.21
N GLN A 103 12.23 -16.41 3.75
CA GLN A 103 12.11 -17.87 3.69
C GLN A 103 11.10 -18.39 4.72
N VAL A 104 11.04 -17.76 5.90
CA VAL A 104 10.14 -18.16 6.99
C VAL A 104 8.70 -17.70 6.74
N LEU A 105 8.52 -16.54 6.10
CA LEU A 105 7.21 -15.97 5.77
C LEU A 105 6.78 -16.25 4.32
N ASP A 106 7.34 -17.28 3.69
CA ASP A 106 6.99 -17.68 2.33
C ASP A 106 5.50 -18.10 2.26
N LYS A 107 4.75 -17.58 1.27
CA LYS A 107 3.31 -17.87 1.05
C LYS A 107 2.99 -19.37 0.95
N LYS A 108 3.99 -20.22 0.69
CA LYS A 108 3.86 -21.68 0.61
C LYS A 108 3.36 -22.31 1.92
N TYR A 109 3.76 -21.73 3.05
CA TYR A 109 3.49 -22.26 4.39
C TYR A 109 2.18 -21.75 4.99
N PHE A 110 1.58 -20.74 4.35
CA PHE A 110 0.33 -20.12 4.78
C PHE A 110 -0.81 -20.52 3.83
N ASP A 111 -2.03 -20.53 4.35
CA ASP A 111 -3.24 -20.64 3.54
C ASP A 111 -3.76 -19.26 3.10
N ASP A 112 -4.90 -19.22 2.42
CA ASP A 112 -5.53 -17.98 1.96
C ASP A 112 -6.03 -17.10 3.13
N GLN A 113 -6.11 -17.64 4.35
CA GLN A 113 -6.44 -16.92 5.58
C GLN A 113 -5.20 -16.50 6.39
N LEU A 114 -3.99 -16.71 5.83
CA LEU A 114 -2.71 -16.45 6.49
C LEU A 114 -2.48 -17.28 7.77
N GLU A 115 -3.14 -18.42 7.89
CA GLU A 115 -2.94 -19.38 8.96
C GLU A 115 -1.91 -20.45 8.57
N LEU A 116 -1.21 -21.00 9.57
CA LEU A 116 -0.32 -22.13 9.36
C LEU A 116 -1.13 -23.41 9.21
N LYS A 117 -1.05 -24.04 8.03
CA LYS A 117 -1.83 -25.25 7.68
C LYS A 117 -1.75 -26.39 8.68
N ASP A 118 -0.59 -26.55 9.34
CA ASP A 118 -0.33 -27.66 10.28
C ASP A 118 0.01 -27.17 11.70
N SER A 119 -0.32 -25.92 12.05
CA SER A 119 0.08 -25.28 13.33
C SER A 119 1.59 -25.21 13.59
N GLN A 120 2.43 -25.74 12.70
CA GLN A 120 3.88 -25.82 12.82
C GLN A 120 4.53 -25.48 11.49
N HIS A 121 5.69 -24.81 11.56
CA HIS A 121 6.45 -24.41 10.38
C HIS A 121 7.55 -25.46 10.14
N PRO A 122 7.56 -26.14 8.98
CA PRO A 122 8.42 -27.30 8.75
C PRO A 122 9.91 -26.94 8.73
N LEU A 123 10.29 -25.70 8.37
CA LEU A 123 11.68 -25.26 8.50
C LEU A 123 12.06 -25.07 9.98
N LEU A 124 11.16 -24.54 10.81
CA LEU A 124 11.48 -24.30 12.22
C LEU A 124 11.69 -25.61 12.95
N GLU A 125 10.85 -26.62 12.74
CA GLU A 125 11.04 -27.94 13.35
C GLU A 125 12.38 -28.59 12.98
N LYS A 126 12.78 -28.50 11.71
CA LYS A 126 14.07 -29.03 11.26
C LYS A 126 15.22 -28.38 12.02
N TRP A 127 15.20 -27.04 12.12
CA TRP A 127 16.25 -26.30 12.81
C TRP A 127 16.16 -26.38 14.34
N GLU A 128 14.98 -26.59 14.91
CA GLU A 128 14.80 -26.88 16.34
C GLU A 128 15.43 -28.21 16.72
N LYS A 129 15.29 -29.25 15.89
CA LYS A 129 15.98 -30.55 16.08
C LYS A 129 17.50 -30.38 15.99
N VAL A 130 17.99 -29.71 14.94
CA VAL A 130 19.43 -29.44 14.79
C VAL A 130 19.99 -28.62 15.97
N ALA A 131 19.23 -27.63 16.46
CA ALA A 131 19.63 -26.83 17.61
C ALA A 131 19.54 -27.59 18.95
N ALA A 132 18.73 -28.65 19.03
CA ALA A 132 18.71 -29.55 20.19
C ALA A 132 19.89 -30.52 20.17
N ASP A 133 20.24 -31.05 19.00
CA ASP A 133 21.36 -31.98 18.82
C ASP A 133 22.72 -31.29 19.05
N ALA A 134 22.84 -30.00 18.75
CA ALA A 134 24.05 -29.20 18.98
C ALA A 134 24.35 -28.86 20.46
N GLN A 135 23.47 -29.24 21.41
CA GLN A 135 23.65 -29.02 22.85
C GLN A 135 24.26 -30.23 23.58
N VAL A 136 24.68 -31.29 22.87
CA VAL A 136 25.45 -32.44 23.38
C VAL A 136 26.91 -32.31 22.96
#